data_AF-A0A7X3WYL0-F1
#
_entry.id   AF-A0A7X3WYL0-F1
#
_cell.length_a   1.000
_cell.length_b   1.000
_cell.length_c   1.000
_cell.angle_alpha   90.00
_cell.angle_beta   90.00
_cell.angle_gamma   90.00
#
_symmetry.space_group_name_H-M   'P 1'
#
loop_
_entity.id
_entity.type
_entity.pdbx_description
1 polymer ?
#
loop_
_entity_poly.entity_id
_entity_poly.type
_entity_poly.pdbx_seq_one_letter_code
_entity_poly.pdbx_strand_id
1 'polypeptide(L)'
;MSRIAERLSGMAFVIVAAGTLIVHAASAQETIELPGEDRWLDANFEEVFRIGSLMGEEWEQFGDVQRVAFDGAGRLYVFDDQAERIFVVGTDGALIREIGRKGEGPGEFRNAADVVALEDGRVVVADMGHRAYHIFDAGGDFERMVRIGGDPTYTVIGTHMPLRGAEGLVTSTEGGTMSISVRSIAGAEPAERPDPTTRTIERVDLSGEEIVKDTIAEGWLPASADPTSGITRSAGGTSFSLGGLSGPPEFSPDLHWDVLPDGTVAFSDSSTYAVSIAAAGTGVVRILTRPIPPEPVTDHFVRAERDRRLKELADTPDEDLGGPRIVLNGEVMAIDAEEVRKSRREDIENLQFFSEVPVIRDLGASWNGMIWVQRRGEEPDSDGPIDVLDMAGRYVGSYRADATGIPDAFGPDGLVAFIERDELGVQTVVVKRVPLEVN
;
A
#
# COMPACT_ATOMS: atom_id res chain seq x y z
N MET A 1 21.55 51.16 -61.42
CA MET A 1 21.36 52.14 -60.33
C MET A 1 19.89 52.52 -60.29
N SER A 2 19.29 52.63 -59.10
CA SER A 2 18.07 53.44 -58.82
C SER A 2 16.75 52.91 -59.43
N ARG A 3 15.84 52.30 -58.67
CA ARG A 3 14.85 52.86 -57.70
C ARG A 3 13.46 53.01 -58.33
N ILE A 4 12.47 52.40 -57.65
CA ILE A 4 11.13 52.96 -57.29
C ILE A 4 10.17 53.15 -58.48
N ALA A 5 8.88 52.86 -58.49
CA ALA A 5 7.78 52.44 -57.60
C ALA A 5 6.72 51.83 -58.58
N GLU A 6 5.60 51.18 -58.28
CA GLU A 6 4.60 51.26 -57.22
C GLU A 6 3.61 50.12 -57.58
N ARG A 7 3.03 49.40 -56.61
CA ARG A 7 1.67 48.88 -56.77
C ARG A 7 1.03 48.59 -55.40
N LEU A 8 -0.02 49.36 -55.17
CA LEU A 8 -1.17 49.20 -54.27
C LEU A 8 -1.42 47.75 -53.82
N SER A 9 -1.42 47.49 -52.50
CA SER A 9 -2.57 47.60 -51.57
C SER A 9 -3.59 46.47 -51.72
N GLY A 10 -3.49 45.51 -50.80
CA GLY A 10 -4.47 44.45 -50.52
C GLY A 10 -4.22 43.98 -49.09
N MET A 11 -4.97 44.56 -48.15
CA MET A 11 -4.84 44.38 -46.71
C MET A 11 -5.53 43.08 -46.28
N ALA A 12 -4.75 42.08 -45.85
CA ALA A 12 -5.26 40.88 -45.17
C ALA A 12 -4.97 41.01 -43.67
N PHE A 13 -6.02 41.14 -42.87
CA PHE A 13 -5.94 41.03 -41.41
C PHE A 13 -5.70 39.56 -41.04
N VAL A 14 -4.51 39.24 -40.56
CA VAL A 14 -4.27 38.01 -39.79
C VAL A 14 -4.38 38.41 -38.32
N ILE A 15 -5.47 38.02 -37.69
CA ILE A 15 -5.60 38.06 -36.22
C ILE A 15 -4.69 36.96 -35.69
N VAL A 16 -3.50 37.35 -35.21
CA VAL A 16 -2.67 36.47 -34.39
C VAL A 16 -3.32 36.48 -33.00
N ALA A 17 -4.10 35.44 -32.72
CA ALA A 17 -4.54 35.17 -31.35
C ALA A 17 -3.28 34.92 -30.52
N ALA A 18 -2.98 35.85 -29.62
CA ALA A 18 -1.97 35.66 -28.59
C ALA A 18 -2.47 34.56 -27.65
N GLY A 19 -2.10 33.32 -27.95
CA GLY A 19 -2.24 32.22 -27.01
C GLY A 19 -1.35 32.53 -25.83
N THR A 20 -1.97 32.84 -24.69
CA THR A 20 -1.28 32.93 -23.41
C THR A 20 -0.65 31.57 -23.15
N LEU A 21 0.65 31.46 -23.39
CA LEU A 21 1.47 30.37 -22.87
C LEU A 21 1.41 30.50 -21.35
N ILE A 22 0.52 29.75 -20.71
CA ILE A 22 0.62 29.48 -19.28
C ILE A 22 1.83 28.57 -19.15
N VAL A 23 3.00 29.17 -19.01
CA VAL A 23 4.19 28.50 -18.50
C VAL A 23 3.84 28.17 -17.05
N HIS A 24 3.37 26.95 -16.79
CA HIS A 24 3.51 26.40 -15.46
C HIS A 24 5.02 26.45 -15.20
N ALA A 25 5.44 27.27 -14.24
CA ALA A 25 6.79 27.19 -13.75
C ALA A 25 6.95 25.75 -13.27
N ALA A 26 7.69 24.94 -14.03
CA ALA A 26 8.12 23.63 -13.56
C ALA A 26 8.86 23.92 -12.26
N SER A 27 8.26 23.55 -11.13
CA SER A 27 8.98 23.59 -9.86
C SER A 27 10.23 22.75 -10.07
N ALA A 28 11.41 23.35 -9.85
CA ALA A 28 12.66 22.62 -10.02
C ALA A 28 12.68 21.51 -8.97
N GLN A 29 12.53 20.27 -9.42
CA GLN A 29 12.65 19.09 -8.59
C GLN A 29 14.05 19.07 -7.97
N GLU A 30 14.11 19.06 -6.65
CA GLU A 30 15.38 19.04 -5.92
C GLU A 30 15.85 17.60 -5.72
N THR A 31 17.09 17.28 -6.10
CA THR A 31 17.69 15.98 -5.78
C THR A 31 18.77 16.18 -4.73
N ILE A 32 18.66 15.47 -3.60
CA ILE A 32 19.59 15.52 -2.48
C ILE A 32 20.29 14.17 -2.38
N GLU A 33 21.60 14.17 -2.60
CA GLU A 33 22.44 12.99 -2.37
C GLU A 33 22.86 12.94 -0.90
N LEU A 34 22.42 11.88 -0.22
CA LEU A 34 22.69 11.59 1.18
C LEU A 34 24.00 10.81 1.34
N PRO A 35 24.61 10.82 2.55
CA PRO A 35 25.83 10.07 2.81
C PRO A 35 25.71 8.56 2.51
N GLY A 36 26.75 8.00 1.90
CA GLY A 36 26.83 6.56 1.61
C GLY A 36 27.21 5.69 2.81
N GLU A 37 27.91 6.24 3.80
CA GLU A 37 28.30 5.52 5.02
C GLU A 37 27.20 5.57 6.07
N ASP A 38 27.00 4.46 6.78
CA ASP A 38 25.98 4.34 7.82
C ASP A 38 26.41 5.00 9.13
N ARG A 39 25.50 5.78 9.71
CA ARG A 39 25.59 6.28 11.09
C ARG A 39 24.65 5.47 11.97
N TRP A 40 25.19 4.49 12.68
CA TRP A 40 24.39 3.57 13.49
C TRP A 40 23.69 4.27 14.66
N LEU A 41 22.37 4.09 14.72
CA LEU A 41 21.50 4.49 15.82
C LEU A 41 21.30 3.32 16.79
N ASP A 42 20.99 3.64 18.04
CA ASP A 42 20.72 2.63 19.07
C ASP A 42 19.21 2.39 19.21
N ALA A 43 18.77 1.15 19.06
CA ALA A 43 17.35 0.78 19.03
C ALA A 43 16.79 0.50 20.44
N ASN A 44 17.20 1.30 21.43
CA ASN A 44 16.74 1.18 22.82
C ASN A 44 15.32 1.75 22.97
N PHE A 45 14.35 1.15 22.29
CA PHE A 45 12.95 1.58 22.34
C PHE A 45 12.38 1.21 23.72
N GLU A 46 11.79 2.18 24.40
CA GLU A 46 11.17 1.96 25.70
C GLU A 46 9.80 1.32 25.50
N GLU A 47 9.59 0.09 25.98
CA GLU A 47 8.25 -0.52 25.98
C GLU A 47 7.33 0.29 26.91
N VAL A 48 6.22 0.78 26.36
CA VAL A 48 5.20 1.55 27.08
C VAL A 48 4.15 0.61 27.66
N PHE A 49 3.60 -0.27 26.81
CA PHE A 49 2.69 -1.34 27.21
C PHE A 49 2.65 -2.45 26.15
N ARG A 50 2.14 -3.61 26.55
CA ARG A 50 1.83 -4.76 25.68
C ARG A 50 0.41 -5.23 25.97
N ILE A 51 -0.32 -5.54 24.90
CA ILE A 51 -1.68 -6.11 24.95
C ILE A 51 -1.75 -7.36 24.07
N GLY A 52 -2.74 -8.19 24.31
CA GLY A 52 -2.90 -9.48 23.62
C GLY A 52 -2.42 -10.64 24.49
N SER A 53 -3.32 -11.58 24.79
CA SER A 53 -3.00 -12.76 25.60
C SER A 53 -4.08 -13.84 25.47
N LEU A 54 -3.66 -15.12 25.39
CA LEU A 54 -4.59 -16.26 25.47
C LEU A 54 -5.29 -16.40 26.81
N MET A 55 -4.71 -15.85 27.89
CA MET A 55 -5.21 -15.99 29.26
C MET A 55 -5.67 -14.64 29.84
N GLY A 56 -5.71 -13.60 29.01
CA GLY A 56 -6.15 -12.25 29.37
C GLY A 56 -7.67 -12.10 29.40
N GLU A 57 -8.11 -10.85 29.44
CA GLU A 57 -9.53 -10.52 29.30
C GLU A 57 -10.04 -10.93 27.90
N GLU A 58 -11.35 -11.07 27.73
CA GLU A 58 -11.95 -11.52 26.45
C GLU A 58 -11.53 -10.63 25.27
N TRP A 59 -11.39 -9.32 25.48
CA TRP A 59 -10.97 -8.38 24.44
C TRP A 59 -9.47 -8.47 24.08
N GLU A 60 -8.64 -9.09 24.94
CA GLU A 60 -7.22 -9.31 24.69
C GLU A 60 -6.96 -10.62 23.93
N GLN A 61 -7.98 -11.44 23.71
CA GLN A 61 -7.87 -12.69 22.97
C GLN A 61 -8.04 -12.40 21.47
N PHE A 62 -7.00 -11.85 20.86
CA PHE A 62 -7.03 -11.53 19.43
C PHE A 62 -7.15 -12.78 18.56
N GLY A 63 -8.00 -12.70 17.55
CA GLY A 63 -8.15 -13.70 16.49
C GLY A 63 -7.16 -13.46 15.38
N ASP A 64 -7.29 -12.32 14.68
CA ASP A 64 -6.36 -11.90 13.64
C ASP A 64 -6.21 -10.38 13.56
N VAL A 65 -5.19 -9.84 14.23
CA VAL A 65 -4.85 -8.42 14.16
C VAL A 65 -4.25 -8.10 12.80
N GLN A 66 -5.02 -7.37 11.98
CA GLN A 66 -4.62 -6.97 10.63
C GLN A 66 -4.06 -5.54 10.56
N ARG A 67 -4.50 -4.66 11.48
CA ARG A 67 -4.04 -3.27 11.50
C ARG A 67 -3.99 -2.71 12.90
N VAL A 68 -2.98 -1.88 13.14
CA VAL A 68 -2.90 -0.98 14.29
C VAL A 68 -2.75 0.46 13.81
N ALA A 69 -3.26 1.43 14.56
CA ALA A 69 -3.11 2.84 14.27
C ALA A 69 -3.17 3.68 15.56
N PHE A 70 -2.62 4.89 15.53
CA PHE A 70 -2.77 5.86 16.61
C PHE A 70 -3.62 7.05 16.17
N ASP A 71 -4.31 7.66 17.12
CA ASP A 71 -4.87 9.01 16.95
C ASP A 71 -3.96 10.10 17.53
N GLY A 72 -4.40 11.36 17.43
CA GLY A 72 -3.63 12.50 17.94
C GLY A 72 -3.54 12.60 19.46
N ALA A 73 -4.33 11.80 20.19
CA ALA A 73 -4.25 11.67 21.64
C ALA A 73 -3.35 10.51 22.09
N GLY A 74 -2.75 9.76 21.15
CA GLY A 74 -1.93 8.58 21.43
C GLY A 74 -2.74 7.36 21.83
N ARG A 75 -4.05 7.34 21.59
CA ARG A 75 -4.88 6.13 21.74
C ARG A 75 -4.55 5.17 20.61
N LEU A 76 -4.42 3.89 20.95
CA LEU A 76 -4.16 2.82 20.00
C LEU A 76 -5.48 2.22 19.52
N TYR A 77 -5.62 2.04 18.22
CA TYR A 77 -6.74 1.37 17.57
C TYR A 77 -6.22 0.06 17.01
N VAL A 78 -6.82 -1.05 17.42
CA VAL A 78 -6.44 -2.41 16.99
C VAL A 78 -7.61 -3.00 16.23
N PHE A 79 -7.42 -3.25 14.94
CA PHE A 79 -8.42 -3.93 14.12
C PHE A 79 -8.14 -5.42 14.09
N ASP A 80 -9.09 -6.18 14.66
CA ASP A 80 -9.12 -7.63 14.61
C ASP A 80 -10.15 -8.05 13.56
N ASP A 81 -9.64 -8.58 12.44
CA ASP A 81 -10.45 -8.95 11.28
C ASP A 81 -11.34 -10.15 11.58
N GLN A 82 -10.83 -11.14 12.29
CA GLN A 82 -11.62 -12.33 12.67
C GLN A 82 -12.77 -11.95 13.61
N ALA A 83 -12.56 -10.99 14.51
CA ALA A 83 -13.62 -10.46 15.38
C ALA A 83 -14.54 -9.45 14.67
N GLU A 84 -14.16 -8.97 13.47
CA GLU A 84 -14.75 -7.81 12.78
C GLU A 84 -14.96 -6.63 13.74
N ARG A 85 -13.91 -6.29 14.50
CA ARG A 85 -13.99 -5.35 15.61
C ARG A 85 -12.73 -4.50 15.72
N ILE A 86 -12.93 -3.26 16.16
CA ILE A 86 -11.85 -2.33 16.45
C ILE A 86 -11.83 -2.08 17.96
N PHE A 87 -10.72 -2.43 18.61
CA PHE A 87 -10.47 -2.14 20.02
C PHE A 87 -9.75 -0.80 20.14
N VAL A 88 -10.30 0.13 20.92
CA VAL A 88 -9.66 1.41 21.22
C VAL A 88 -9.06 1.33 22.60
N VAL A 89 -7.74 1.48 22.67
CA VAL A 89 -6.92 1.28 23.86
C VAL A 89 -6.29 2.62 24.26
N GLY A 90 -6.31 2.91 25.55
CA GLY A 90 -5.72 4.11 26.13
C GLY A 90 -4.20 4.09 26.12
N THR A 91 -3.60 5.24 26.42
CA THR A 91 -2.14 5.38 26.54
C THR A 91 -1.53 4.55 27.68
N ASP A 92 -2.37 4.04 28.58
CA ASP A 92 -2.03 3.16 29.69
C ASP A 92 -2.23 1.67 29.37
N GLY A 93 -2.61 1.33 28.13
CA GLY A 93 -2.89 -0.03 27.70
C GLY A 93 -4.28 -0.56 28.09
N ALA A 94 -5.13 0.27 28.72
CA ALA A 94 -6.48 -0.15 29.10
C ALA A 94 -7.48 -0.02 27.95
N LEU A 95 -8.39 -0.99 27.79
CA LEU A 95 -9.49 -0.88 26.85
C LEU A 95 -10.39 0.31 27.22
N ILE A 96 -10.63 1.19 26.25
CA ILE A 96 -11.55 2.32 26.37
C ILE A 96 -12.93 1.92 25.83
N ARG A 97 -12.97 1.32 24.63
CA ARG A 97 -14.20 0.95 23.93
C ARG A 97 -13.92 0.01 22.76
N GLU A 98 -15.00 -0.53 22.23
CA GLU A 98 -15.03 -1.34 21.01
C GLU A 98 -15.90 -0.66 19.96
N ILE A 99 -15.49 -0.73 18.70
CA ILE A 99 -16.23 -0.17 17.57
C ILE A 99 -16.51 -1.29 16.57
N GLY A 100 -17.76 -1.33 16.12
CA GLY A 100 -18.21 -2.23 15.07
C GLY A 100 -18.52 -3.66 15.52
N ARG A 101 -19.16 -4.38 14.59
CA ARG A 101 -19.43 -5.81 14.63
C ARG A 101 -19.91 -6.26 13.25
N LYS A 102 -19.88 -7.57 12.99
CA LYS A 102 -20.51 -8.16 11.81
C LYS A 102 -21.99 -7.80 11.65
N GLY A 103 -22.39 -7.40 10.44
CA GLY A 103 -23.79 -7.18 10.08
C GLY A 103 -24.01 -6.27 8.86
N GLU A 104 -25.21 -5.69 8.78
CA GLU A 104 -25.68 -4.90 7.62
C GLU A 104 -26.28 -3.54 8.05
N GLY A 105 -26.41 -3.31 9.36
CA GLY A 105 -26.95 -2.08 9.93
C GLY A 105 -25.92 -0.95 10.05
N PRO A 106 -26.37 0.25 10.46
CA PRO A 106 -25.47 1.37 10.75
C PRO A 106 -24.41 0.99 11.78
N GLY A 107 -23.14 1.20 11.44
CA GLY A 107 -22.00 0.84 12.29
C GLY A 107 -21.63 -0.64 12.31
N GLU A 108 -22.27 -1.48 11.50
CA GLU A 108 -21.90 -2.89 11.32
C GLU A 108 -21.06 -3.07 10.05
N PHE A 109 -20.22 -4.11 10.03
CA PHE A 109 -19.31 -4.44 8.94
C PHE A 109 -19.78 -5.68 8.18
N ARG A 110 -19.64 -5.64 6.85
CA ARG A 110 -19.89 -6.79 5.99
C ARG A 110 -18.59 -7.41 5.50
N ASN A 111 -17.60 -6.58 5.17
CA ASN A 111 -16.26 -6.99 4.81
C ASN A 111 -15.31 -5.78 4.94
N ALA A 112 -14.93 -5.46 6.19
CA ALA A 112 -13.99 -4.38 6.48
C ALA A 112 -12.59 -4.79 6.01
N ALA A 113 -12.07 -4.12 4.99
CA ALA A 113 -10.76 -4.43 4.41
C ALA A 113 -9.64 -3.58 5.00
N ASP A 114 -9.95 -2.40 5.51
CA ASP A 114 -8.97 -1.50 6.11
C ASP A 114 -9.62 -0.59 7.16
N VAL A 115 -8.82 -0.15 8.14
CA VAL A 115 -9.20 0.76 9.22
C VAL A 115 -8.14 1.83 9.41
N VAL A 116 -8.60 3.08 9.45
CA VAL A 116 -7.75 4.26 9.63
C VAL A 116 -8.25 5.09 10.80
N ALA A 117 -7.37 5.36 11.76
CA ALA A 117 -7.62 6.35 12.81
C ALA A 117 -7.17 7.74 12.33
N LEU A 118 -8.04 8.74 12.52
CA LEU A 118 -7.74 10.14 12.23
C LEU A 118 -7.18 10.85 13.47
N GLU A 119 -6.49 11.98 13.28
CA GLU A 119 -5.88 12.74 14.38
C GLU A 119 -6.90 13.23 15.41
N ASP A 120 -8.13 13.51 14.99
CA ASP A 120 -9.24 13.94 15.86
C ASP A 120 -9.92 12.77 16.61
N GLY A 121 -9.42 11.54 16.42
CA GLY A 121 -9.93 10.33 17.05
C GLY A 121 -11.08 9.66 16.31
N ARG A 122 -11.56 10.24 15.20
CA ARG A 122 -12.50 9.55 14.32
C ARG A 122 -11.86 8.34 13.67
N VAL A 123 -12.69 7.40 13.26
CA VAL A 123 -12.25 6.18 12.59
C VAL A 123 -12.95 6.05 11.26
N VAL A 124 -12.17 5.75 10.22
CA VAL A 124 -12.68 5.45 8.89
C VAL A 124 -12.42 3.97 8.60
N VAL A 125 -13.49 3.25 8.27
CA VAL A 125 -13.42 1.83 7.91
C VAL A 125 -13.77 1.66 6.44
N ALA A 126 -12.87 1.07 5.67
CA ALA A 126 -13.07 0.76 4.27
C ALA A 126 -13.82 -0.58 4.15
N ASP A 127 -15.15 -0.53 4.08
CA ASP A 127 -15.98 -1.73 3.95
C ASP A 127 -16.21 -2.06 2.46
N MET A 128 -15.46 -3.04 1.96
CA MET A 128 -15.55 -3.50 0.57
C MET A 128 -16.86 -4.24 0.30
N GLY A 129 -17.46 -4.78 1.36
CA GLY A 129 -18.80 -5.33 1.32
C GLY A 129 -19.80 -4.22 1.00
N HIS A 130 -19.92 -3.20 1.83
CA HIS A 130 -20.85 -2.10 1.60
C HIS A 130 -20.44 -1.16 0.46
N ARG A 131 -19.21 -1.30 -0.05
CA ARG A 131 -18.59 -0.41 -1.05
C ARG A 131 -18.61 1.04 -0.57
N ALA A 132 -18.30 1.22 0.71
CA ALA A 132 -18.38 2.50 1.38
C ALA A 132 -17.28 2.63 2.43
N TYR A 133 -16.93 3.88 2.74
CA TYR A 133 -16.19 4.21 3.95
C TYR A 133 -17.19 4.49 5.07
N HIS A 134 -17.10 3.76 6.17
CA HIS A 134 -17.89 4.00 7.38
C HIS A 134 -17.09 4.94 8.29
N ILE A 135 -17.71 6.02 8.73
CA ILE A 135 -17.07 7.03 9.58
C ILE A 135 -17.70 6.96 10.96
N PHE A 136 -16.85 6.80 11.98
CA PHE A 136 -17.21 6.79 13.38
C PHE A 136 -16.60 8.00 14.08
N ASP A 137 -17.31 8.54 15.04
CA ASP A 137 -16.84 9.66 15.86
C ASP A 137 -15.76 9.22 16.86
N ALA A 138 -15.14 10.18 17.55
CA ALA A 138 -14.12 9.89 18.56
C ALA A 138 -14.64 9.14 19.81
N GLY A 139 -15.97 9.09 19.98
CA GLY A 139 -16.69 8.31 20.98
C GLY A 139 -16.97 6.88 20.55
N GLY A 140 -16.79 6.56 19.26
CA GLY A 140 -17.07 5.26 18.65
C GLY A 140 -18.49 5.11 18.10
N ASP A 141 -19.27 6.19 18.06
CA ASP A 141 -20.61 6.17 17.49
C ASP A 141 -20.54 6.33 15.97
N PHE A 142 -21.36 5.55 15.24
CA PHE A 142 -21.44 5.63 13.80
C PHE A 142 -22.03 6.98 13.35
N GLU A 143 -21.28 7.75 12.56
CA GLU A 143 -21.72 9.04 12.03
C GLU A 143 -22.46 8.86 10.70
N ARG A 144 -21.78 8.27 9.70
CA ARG A 144 -22.27 8.17 8.31
C ARG A 144 -21.43 7.22 7.45
N MET A 145 -21.91 7.00 6.23
CA MET A 145 -21.21 6.30 5.15
C MET A 145 -20.90 7.24 3.99
N VAL A 146 -19.75 7.05 3.33
CA VAL A 146 -19.39 7.66 2.04
C VAL A 146 -19.26 6.57 0.99
N ARG A 147 -20.03 6.65 -0.09
CA ARG A 147 -19.98 5.61 -1.13
C ARG A 147 -18.69 5.74 -1.94
N ILE A 148 -18.02 4.61 -2.20
CA ILE A 148 -16.84 4.55 -3.07
C ILE A 148 -17.23 4.80 -4.54
N GLY A 149 -18.50 4.56 -4.91
CA GLY A 149 -19.00 4.74 -6.28
C GLY A 149 -18.37 3.75 -7.27
N GLY A 150 -18.42 4.09 -8.57
CA GLY A 150 -17.73 3.34 -9.63
C GLY A 150 -18.40 2.03 -10.09
N ASP A 151 -17.71 1.32 -11.00
CA ASP A 151 -18.16 0.04 -11.53
C ASP A 151 -18.20 -1.02 -10.40
N PRO A 152 -19.35 -1.69 -10.15
CA PRO A 152 -19.47 -2.69 -9.10
C PRO A 152 -18.62 -3.94 -9.32
N THR A 153 -18.06 -4.13 -10.52
CA THR A 153 -17.13 -5.22 -10.85
C THR A 153 -15.67 -4.90 -10.52
N TYR A 154 -15.36 -3.63 -10.22
CA TYR A 154 -14.05 -3.19 -9.75
C TYR A 154 -14.13 -2.84 -8.26
N THR A 155 -13.27 -3.46 -7.48
CA THR A 155 -13.02 -3.12 -6.07
C THR A 155 -11.57 -2.67 -5.98
N VAL A 156 -11.34 -1.46 -5.48
CA VAL A 156 -9.98 -0.99 -5.18
C VAL A 156 -9.59 -1.67 -3.87
N ILE A 157 -8.63 -2.58 -3.96
CA ILE A 157 -7.91 -3.13 -2.82
C ILE A 157 -6.58 -2.37 -2.77
N GLY A 158 -6.23 -1.85 -1.60
CA GLY A 158 -4.99 -1.12 -1.41
C GLY A 158 -4.96 -0.50 -0.01
N THR A 159 -3.76 -0.10 0.40
CA THR A 159 -3.53 0.55 1.70
C THR A 159 -4.20 1.91 1.76
N HIS A 160 -4.80 2.23 2.91
CA HIS A 160 -5.32 3.55 3.23
C HIS A 160 -4.51 4.17 4.35
N MET A 161 -4.09 5.42 4.15
CA MET A 161 -3.41 6.22 5.18
C MET A 161 -4.21 7.48 5.49
N PRO A 162 -4.20 7.98 6.75
CA PRO A 162 -4.92 9.19 7.11
C PRO A 162 -4.30 10.40 6.42
N LEU A 163 -5.13 11.27 5.83
CA LEU A 163 -4.67 12.59 5.41
C LEU A 163 -4.70 13.53 6.62
N ARG A 164 -3.51 13.91 7.11
CA ARG A 164 -3.39 14.73 8.32
C ARG A 164 -4.02 16.12 8.14
N GLY A 165 -4.70 16.60 9.18
CA GLY A 165 -5.38 17.90 9.17
C GLY A 165 -6.56 18.05 8.20
N ALA A 166 -7.04 16.97 7.56
CA ALA A 166 -8.18 17.00 6.64
C ALA A 166 -9.11 15.80 6.83
N GLU A 167 -10.36 15.94 6.39
CA GLU A 167 -11.33 14.85 6.35
C GLU A 167 -11.16 14.04 5.06
N GLY A 168 -10.11 13.21 5.03
CA GLY A 168 -9.81 12.40 3.87
C GLY A 168 -8.74 11.36 4.13
N LEU A 169 -8.49 10.56 3.10
CA LEU A 169 -7.49 9.50 3.11
C LEU A 169 -6.52 9.71 1.95
N VAL A 170 -5.38 9.03 2.00
CA VAL A 170 -4.56 8.76 0.83
C VAL A 170 -4.62 7.25 0.57
N THR A 171 -4.70 6.87 -0.69
CA THR A 171 -4.72 5.47 -1.13
C THR A 171 -3.90 5.32 -2.40
N SER A 172 -3.41 4.12 -2.67
CA SER A 172 -2.79 3.79 -3.95
C SER A 172 -3.60 2.78 -4.73
N THR A 173 -3.58 2.89 -6.05
CA THR A 173 -3.98 1.76 -6.90
C THR A 173 -2.82 0.77 -6.96
N GLU A 174 -2.93 -0.33 -6.23
CA GLU A 174 -2.00 -1.45 -6.45
C GLU A 174 -2.26 -2.02 -7.84
N GLY A 175 -1.28 -1.84 -8.72
CA GLY A 175 -1.25 -2.41 -10.07
C GLY A 175 -1.10 -3.91 -10.00
N GLY A 176 -2.18 -4.59 -9.63
CA GLY A 176 -2.22 -6.03 -9.40
C GLY A 176 -3.64 -6.52 -9.19
N THR A 177 -4.62 -5.95 -9.89
CA THR A 177 -5.99 -6.46 -9.82
C THR A 177 -6.04 -7.84 -10.48
N MET A 178 -6.27 -8.88 -9.68
CA MET A 178 -6.72 -10.18 -10.16
C MET A 178 -8.02 -9.97 -10.97
N SER A 179 -7.93 -9.93 -12.30
CA SER A 179 -9.12 -9.78 -13.14
C SER A 179 -9.77 -11.15 -13.36
N ILE A 180 -10.84 -11.43 -12.61
CA ILE A 180 -11.67 -12.60 -12.90
C ILE A 180 -12.61 -12.23 -14.05
N SER A 181 -12.24 -12.59 -15.28
CA SER A 181 -13.11 -12.41 -16.44
C SER A 181 -14.11 -13.58 -16.54
N VAL A 182 -15.39 -13.31 -16.27
CA VAL A 182 -16.49 -14.27 -16.49
C VAL A 182 -17.06 -14.06 -17.88
N ARG A 183 -16.78 -14.95 -18.85
CA ARG A 183 -17.37 -14.87 -20.19
C ARG A 183 -18.76 -15.52 -20.21
N SER A 184 -19.81 -14.71 -20.09
CA SER A 184 -21.15 -15.10 -20.54
C SER A 184 -21.21 -15.00 -22.06
N ILE A 185 -21.63 -16.05 -22.76
CA ILE A 185 -21.79 -16.03 -24.22
C ILE A 185 -22.98 -15.12 -24.57
N ALA A 186 -22.73 -13.82 -24.76
CA ALA A 186 -23.54 -12.89 -25.55
C ALA A 186 -22.78 -11.60 -25.90
N GLY A 187 -21.81 -11.70 -26.81
CA GLY A 187 -21.57 -10.68 -27.84
C GLY A 187 -20.97 -9.31 -27.48
N ALA A 188 -20.51 -9.06 -26.26
CA ALA A 188 -19.74 -7.84 -25.96
C ALA A 188 -18.26 -8.21 -25.75
N GLU A 189 -17.39 -7.75 -26.64
CA GLU A 189 -15.95 -7.75 -26.34
C GLU A 189 -15.71 -6.74 -25.22
N PRO A 190 -14.95 -7.11 -24.15
CA PRO A 190 -14.47 -6.13 -23.20
C PRO A 190 -13.70 -5.06 -23.98
N ALA A 191 -13.93 -3.79 -23.67
CA ALA A 191 -13.12 -2.74 -24.25
C ALA A 191 -11.65 -3.00 -23.90
N GLU A 192 -10.78 -3.13 -24.91
CA GLU A 192 -9.32 -3.14 -24.71
C GLU A 192 -8.95 -1.87 -23.94
N ARG A 193 -8.64 -2.00 -22.65
CA ARG A 193 -7.94 -0.96 -21.91
C ARG A 193 -6.45 -1.26 -22.06
N PRO A 194 -5.62 -0.29 -22.47
CA PRO A 194 -4.19 -0.47 -22.40
C PRO A 194 -3.80 -0.79 -20.95
N ASP A 195 -2.86 -1.72 -20.78
CA ASP A 195 -2.34 -2.04 -19.46
C ASP A 195 -1.80 -0.77 -18.79
N PRO A 196 -2.10 -0.55 -17.50
CA PRO A 196 -1.58 0.62 -16.80
C PRO A 196 -0.04 0.58 -16.83
N THR A 197 0.58 1.75 -16.94
CA THR A 197 2.05 1.91 -16.86
C THR A 197 2.48 2.64 -15.59
N THR A 198 1.51 3.05 -14.79
CA THR A 198 1.70 3.75 -13.52
C THR A 198 0.74 3.24 -12.46
N ARG A 199 1.14 3.43 -11.21
CA ARG A 199 0.38 3.21 -9.98
C ARG A 199 0.06 4.59 -9.40
N THR A 200 -1.22 4.93 -9.29
CA THR A 200 -1.61 6.25 -8.77
C THR A 200 -1.56 6.26 -7.26
N ILE A 201 -1.06 7.35 -6.67
CA ILE A 201 -1.27 7.71 -5.26
C ILE A 201 -2.27 8.85 -5.23
N GLU A 202 -3.42 8.61 -4.62
CA GLU A 202 -4.61 9.43 -4.72
C GLU A 202 -5.06 9.91 -3.34
N ARG A 203 -5.44 11.18 -3.27
CA ARG A 203 -6.22 11.70 -2.16
C ARG A 203 -7.68 11.32 -2.36
N VAL A 204 -8.33 10.83 -1.30
CA VAL A 204 -9.76 10.55 -1.23
C VAL A 204 -10.42 11.55 -0.28
N ASP A 205 -11.26 12.43 -0.81
CA ASP A 205 -12.09 13.35 -0.03
C ASP A 205 -13.34 12.60 0.46
N LEU A 206 -13.60 12.67 1.77
CA LEU A 206 -14.71 11.98 2.43
C LEU A 206 -15.82 12.92 2.88
N SER A 207 -15.71 14.23 2.64
CA SER A 207 -16.68 15.24 3.11
C SER A 207 -18.07 15.13 2.47
N GLY A 208 -18.18 14.48 1.32
CA GLY A 208 -19.43 14.27 0.56
C GLY A 208 -20.17 12.97 0.89
N GLU A 209 -21.23 12.70 0.13
CA GLU A 209 -21.97 11.42 0.15
C GLU A 209 -21.28 10.33 -0.70
N GLU A 210 -20.52 10.74 -1.70
CA GLU A 210 -19.65 9.90 -2.53
C GLU A 210 -18.23 10.45 -2.50
N ILE A 211 -17.25 9.58 -2.71
CA ILE A 211 -15.85 9.99 -2.72
C ILE A 211 -15.50 10.87 -3.91
N VAL A 212 -14.58 11.81 -3.69
CA VAL A 212 -13.88 12.53 -4.76
C VAL A 212 -12.40 12.21 -4.67
N LYS A 213 -11.76 11.94 -5.81
CA LYS A 213 -10.36 11.54 -5.89
C LYS A 213 -9.53 12.54 -6.66
N ASP A 214 -8.34 12.85 -6.15
CA ASP A 214 -7.33 13.68 -6.82
C ASP A 214 -5.96 12.97 -6.77
N THR A 215 -5.25 12.90 -7.90
CA THR A 215 -3.90 12.31 -7.94
C THR A 215 -2.87 13.22 -7.26
N ILE A 216 -2.12 12.67 -6.30
CA ILE A 216 -0.98 13.32 -5.66
C ILE A 216 0.30 13.05 -6.46
N ALA A 217 0.52 11.78 -6.80
CA ALA A 217 1.68 11.30 -7.54
C ALA A 217 1.33 10.06 -8.36
N GLU A 218 2.17 9.75 -9.34
CA GLU A 218 2.11 8.53 -10.12
C GLU A 218 3.46 7.83 -10.00
N GLY A 219 3.48 6.65 -9.40
CA GLY A 219 4.63 5.76 -9.40
C GLY A 219 4.66 4.95 -10.68
N TRP A 220 5.84 4.55 -11.13
CA TRP A 220 6.02 3.64 -12.25
C TRP A 220 5.42 2.26 -11.95
N LEU A 221 4.72 1.63 -12.90
CA LEU A 221 4.31 0.23 -12.83
C LEU A 221 5.22 -0.59 -13.76
N PRO A 222 6.01 -1.54 -13.24
CA PRO A 222 6.79 -2.45 -14.06
C PRO A 222 5.90 -3.24 -15.01
N ALA A 223 6.38 -3.46 -16.24
CA ALA A 223 5.63 -4.25 -17.22
C ALA A 223 5.43 -5.68 -16.71
N SER A 224 4.20 -6.19 -16.85
CA SER A 224 3.87 -7.57 -16.47
C SER A 224 4.71 -8.59 -17.25
N ALA A 225 4.97 -9.72 -16.60
CA ALA A 225 5.51 -10.91 -17.25
C ALA A 225 4.57 -11.36 -18.38
N ASP A 226 5.12 -11.86 -19.50
CA ASP A 226 4.31 -12.48 -20.57
C ASP A 226 3.32 -13.49 -19.94
N PRO A 227 2.01 -13.42 -20.25
CA PRO A 227 1.00 -14.14 -19.49
C PRO A 227 1.28 -15.64 -19.50
N THR A 228 1.43 -16.22 -18.31
CA THR A 228 1.36 -17.68 -18.17
C THR A 228 -0.01 -18.13 -18.65
N SER A 229 -0.05 -19.27 -19.35
CA SER A 229 -1.28 -19.81 -19.94
C SER A 229 -2.36 -19.99 -18.88
N GLY A 230 -3.32 -19.06 -18.86
CA GLY A 230 -4.43 -19.06 -17.90
C GLY A 230 -5.31 -20.32 -17.99
N ILE A 231 -5.91 -20.69 -16.87
CA ILE A 231 -6.84 -21.83 -16.81
C ILE A 231 -8.16 -21.39 -17.47
N THR A 232 -8.46 -21.97 -18.64
CA THR A 232 -9.76 -21.81 -19.29
C THR A 232 -10.61 -23.06 -19.10
N ARG A 233 -11.69 -22.98 -18.31
CA ARG A 233 -12.68 -24.05 -18.12
C ARG A 233 -14.02 -23.64 -18.72
N SER A 234 -14.66 -24.54 -19.47
CA SER A 234 -15.96 -24.28 -20.09
C SER A 234 -17.02 -25.27 -19.60
N ALA A 235 -18.16 -24.78 -19.12
CA ALA A 235 -19.30 -25.60 -18.69
C ALA A 235 -20.63 -24.92 -19.07
N GLY A 236 -21.56 -25.68 -19.64
CA GLY A 236 -22.93 -25.20 -19.91
C GLY A 236 -23.04 -23.97 -20.84
N GLY A 237 -22.08 -23.76 -21.75
CA GLY A 237 -22.05 -22.56 -22.59
C GLY A 237 -21.53 -21.30 -21.87
N THR A 238 -20.83 -21.44 -20.75
CA THR A 238 -20.08 -20.36 -20.09
C THR A 238 -18.61 -20.76 -20.03
N SER A 239 -17.71 -19.86 -20.44
CA SER A 239 -16.27 -20.07 -20.31
C SER A 239 -15.70 -19.18 -19.21
N PHE A 240 -15.03 -19.82 -18.25
CA PHE A 240 -14.25 -19.17 -17.21
C PHE A 240 -12.82 -19.16 -17.69
N SER A 241 -12.27 -17.98 -17.94
CA SER A 241 -10.85 -17.83 -18.18
C SER A 241 -10.29 -17.08 -16.99
N LEU A 242 -9.61 -17.83 -16.12
CA LEU A 242 -8.71 -17.22 -15.15
C LEU A 242 -7.45 -16.93 -15.94
N GLY A 243 -7.27 -15.68 -16.38
CA GLY A 243 -5.98 -15.25 -16.92
C GLY A 243 -4.88 -15.62 -15.91
N GLY A 244 -3.72 -16.06 -16.39
CA GLY A 244 -2.59 -16.32 -15.49
C GLY A 244 -2.39 -15.14 -14.55
N LEU A 245 -1.88 -15.41 -13.34
CA LEU A 245 -1.44 -14.39 -12.39
C LEU A 245 -0.25 -13.64 -13.00
N SER A 246 -0.51 -12.79 -14.00
CA SER A 246 0.51 -12.03 -14.73
C SER A 246 0.73 -10.73 -13.98
N GLY A 247 1.40 -10.85 -12.85
CA GLY A 247 2.00 -9.73 -12.14
C GLY A 247 3.32 -9.30 -12.81
N PRO A 248 3.94 -8.22 -12.32
CA PRO A 248 5.31 -7.90 -12.70
C PRO A 248 6.25 -9.07 -12.33
N PRO A 249 7.39 -9.24 -13.02
CA PRO A 249 8.38 -10.25 -12.68
C PRO A 249 8.80 -10.19 -11.20
N GLU A 250 9.28 -11.30 -10.64
CA GLU A 250 9.80 -11.35 -9.29
C GLU A 250 10.95 -10.36 -9.08
N PHE A 251 11.03 -9.71 -7.93
CA PHE A 251 11.94 -8.59 -7.63
C PHE A 251 11.70 -7.32 -8.47
N SER A 252 10.55 -7.18 -9.12
CA SER A 252 10.21 -5.86 -9.68
C SER A 252 9.98 -4.87 -8.54
N PRO A 253 10.35 -3.57 -8.70
CA PRO A 253 10.12 -2.57 -7.66
C PRO A 253 8.64 -2.40 -7.29
N ASP A 254 8.32 -2.60 -6.02
CA ASP A 254 7.02 -2.28 -5.45
C ASP A 254 6.82 -0.76 -5.31
N LEU A 255 5.61 -0.34 -4.96
CA LEU A 255 5.31 1.05 -4.64
C LEU A 255 5.19 1.16 -3.13
N HIS A 256 6.29 1.51 -2.48
CA HIS A 256 6.30 1.82 -1.06
C HIS A 256 5.96 3.29 -0.87
N TRP A 257 5.03 3.63 0.00
CA TRP A 257 4.62 5.01 0.21
C TRP A 257 3.99 5.23 1.58
N ASP A 258 4.10 6.46 2.08
CA ASP A 258 3.39 6.90 3.29
C ASP A 258 3.16 8.42 3.28
N VAL A 259 2.26 8.90 4.13
CA VAL A 259 1.81 10.29 4.23
C VAL A 259 2.58 11.04 5.31
N LEU A 260 3.25 12.11 4.90
CA LEU A 260 3.96 13.01 5.81
C LEU A 260 3.00 13.95 6.55
N PRO A 261 3.39 14.51 7.71
CA PRO A 261 2.50 15.34 8.52
C PRO A 261 1.99 16.62 7.84
N ASP A 262 2.69 17.11 6.81
CA ASP A 262 2.26 18.27 6.02
C ASP A 262 1.31 17.92 4.86
N GLY A 263 0.92 16.65 4.74
CA GLY A 263 0.04 16.13 3.68
C GLY A 263 0.76 15.80 2.37
N THR A 264 2.09 15.94 2.31
CA THR A 264 2.90 15.40 1.21
C THR A 264 3.03 13.88 1.33
N VAL A 265 3.43 13.22 0.25
CA VAL A 265 3.64 11.77 0.21
C VAL A 265 5.12 11.49 -0.04
N ALA A 266 5.72 10.65 0.80
CA ALA A 266 7.00 10.02 0.53
C ALA A 266 6.74 8.67 -0.16
N PHE A 267 7.43 8.38 -1.26
CA PHE A 267 7.29 7.10 -1.95
C PHE A 267 8.56 6.66 -2.68
N SER A 268 8.66 5.35 -2.94
CA SER A 268 9.68 4.72 -3.77
C SER A 268 9.03 3.72 -4.72
N ASP A 269 9.42 3.77 -5.99
CA ASP A 269 8.96 2.93 -7.10
C ASP A 269 10.14 2.44 -7.96
N SER A 270 11.36 2.54 -7.43
CA SER A 270 12.63 2.33 -8.14
C SER A 270 13.39 1.15 -7.58
N SER A 271 14.21 0.50 -8.42
CA SER A 271 15.20 -0.45 -7.92
C SER A 271 16.32 0.23 -7.14
N THR A 272 16.57 1.52 -7.39
CA THR A 272 17.66 2.26 -6.74
C THR A 272 17.21 2.81 -5.39
N TYR A 273 18.17 3.28 -4.57
CA TYR A 273 17.82 4.07 -3.40
C TYR A 273 17.32 5.45 -3.85
N ALA A 274 16.02 5.58 -4.05
CA ALA A 274 15.37 6.83 -4.42
C ALA A 274 14.04 6.98 -3.67
N VAL A 275 14.00 7.93 -2.74
CA VAL A 275 12.77 8.32 -2.03
C VAL A 275 12.29 9.65 -2.59
N SER A 276 11.18 9.61 -3.31
CA SER A 276 10.50 10.79 -3.85
C SER A 276 9.55 11.38 -2.81
N ILE A 277 9.52 12.71 -2.70
CA ILE A 277 8.52 13.45 -1.92
C ILE A 277 7.67 14.25 -2.91
N ALA A 278 6.36 14.04 -2.88
CA ALA A 278 5.41 14.68 -3.78
C ALA A 278 4.29 15.41 -3.04
N ALA A 279 3.85 16.51 -3.64
CA ALA A 279 2.74 17.32 -3.15
C ALA A 279 1.61 17.39 -4.18
N ALA A 280 0.36 17.34 -3.72
CA ALA A 280 -0.80 17.42 -4.58
C ALA A 280 -0.78 18.69 -5.45
N GLY A 281 -1.09 18.53 -6.75
CA GLY A 281 -1.06 19.62 -7.74
C GLY A 281 0.34 20.14 -8.13
N THR A 282 1.41 19.70 -7.45
CA THR A 282 2.80 20.05 -7.77
C THR A 282 3.57 18.87 -8.35
N GLY A 283 3.25 17.64 -7.94
CA GLY A 283 4.00 16.44 -8.27
C GLY A 283 5.24 16.27 -7.38
N VAL A 284 6.26 15.57 -7.88
CA VAL A 284 7.49 15.32 -7.13
C VAL A 284 8.27 16.62 -6.95
N VAL A 285 8.45 17.04 -5.71
CA VAL A 285 9.19 18.24 -5.34
C VAL A 285 10.63 17.93 -4.95
N ARG A 286 10.89 16.72 -4.45
CA ARG A 286 12.21 16.32 -3.97
C ARG A 286 12.46 14.83 -4.21
N ILE A 287 13.71 14.45 -4.46
CA ILE A 287 14.19 13.06 -4.43
C ILE A 287 15.39 12.98 -3.49
N LEU A 288 15.34 12.08 -2.52
CA LEU A 288 16.44 11.72 -1.64
C LEU A 288 17.11 10.47 -2.19
N THR A 289 18.42 10.52 -2.46
CA THR A 289 19.17 9.38 -2.97
C THR A 289 20.31 9.01 -2.03
N ARG A 290 20.68 7.73 -2.01
CA ARG A 290 21.95 7.26 -1.41
C ARG A 290 22.75 6.53 -2.48
N PRO A 291 24.10 6.56 -2.42
CA PRO A 291 24.95 5.84 -3.37
C PRO A 291 25.01 4.34 -3.06
N ILE A 292 23.84 3.70 -2.94
CA ILE A 292 23.67 2.26 -2.70
C ILE A 292 23.08 1.66 -3.98
N PRO A 293 23.86 0.88 -4.75
CA PRO A 293 23.38 0.36 -6.01
C PRO A 293 22.41 -0.82 -5.81
N PRO A 294 21.41 -0.99 -6.71
CA PRO A 294 20.72 -2.26 -6.85
C PRO A 294 21.70 -3.36 -7.24
N GLU A 295 21.35 -4.60 -6.92
CA GLU A 295 22.17 -5.76 -7.28
C GLU A 295 21.52 -6.55 -8.40
N PRO A 296 22.28 -6.96 -9.44
CA PRO A 296 21.72 -7.77 -10.50
C PRO A 296 21.17 -9.08 -9.95
N VAL A 297 20.01 -9.51 -10.46
CA VAL A 297 19.47 -10.83 -10.12
C VAL A 297 20.41 -11.90 -10.67
N THR A 298 21.07 -12.63 -9.78
CA THR A 298 21.99 -13.72 -10.12
C THR A 298 21.30 -15.08 -10.02
N ASP A 299 21.94 -16.12 -10.55
CA ASP A 299 21.49 -17.51 -10.39
C ASP A 299 21.29 -17.93 -8.92
N HIS A 300 22.00 -17.28 -7.99
CA HIS A 300 21.82 -17.53 -6.56
C HIS A 300 20.46 -17.00 -6.08
N PHE A 301 20.10 -15.75 -6.42
CA PHE A 301 18.79 -15.17 -6.10
C PHE A 301 17.65 -16.01 -6.69
N VAL A 302 17.76 -16.40 -7.96
CA VAL A 302 16.76 -17.22 -8.65
C VAL A 302 16.55 -18.56 -7.94
N ARG A 303 17.64 -19.25 -7.57
CA ARG A 303 17.54 -20.53 -6.87
C ARG A 303 16.99 -20.38 -5.46
N ALA A 304 17.50 -19.42 -4.69
CA ALA A 304 17.06 -19.17 -3.32
C ALA A 304 15.56 -18.86 -3.26
N GLU A 305 15.07 -18.02 -4.17
CA GLU A 305 13.66 -17.64 -4.23
C GLU A 305 12.75 -18.80 -4.62
N ARG A 306 13.16 -19.61 -5.62
CA ARG A 306 12.42 -20.82 -5.99
C ARG A 306 12.39 -21.84 -4.87
N ASP A 307 13.54 -22.11 -4.25
CA ASP A 307 13.65 -23.06 -3.14
C ASP A 307 12.79 -22.62 -1.94
N ARG A 308 12.77 -21.31 -1.64
CA ARG A 308 11.91 -20.70 -0.62
C ARG A 308 10.43 -20.95 -0.90
N ARG A 309 9.92 -20.56 -2.08
CA ARG A 309 8.51 -20.73 -2.44
C ARG A 309 8.10 -22.20 -2.54
N LEU A 310 8.98 -23.07 -3.02
CA LEU A 310 8.72 -24.52 -3.05
C LEU A 310 8.62 -25.10 -1.63
N LYS A 311 9.45 -24.62 -0.71
CA LYS A 311 9.39 -25.01 0.70
C LYS A 311 8.10 -24.50 1.34
N GLU A 312 7.76 -23.23 1.17
CA GLU A 312 6.50 -22.66 1.66
C GLU A 312 5.28 -23.44 1.15
N LEU A 313 5.23 -23.74 -0.16
CA LEU A 313 4.17 -24.55 -0.76
C LEU A 313 4.12 -25.99 -0.22
N ALA A 314 5.27 -26.56 0.14
CA ALA A 314 5.34 -27.89 0.75
C ALA A 314 4.79 -27.86 2.18
N ASP A 315 5.16 -26.83 2.94
CA ASP A 315 4.80 -26.64 4.35
C ASP A 315 3.35 -26.17 4.54
N THR A 316 2.73 -25.57 3.52
CA THR A 316 1.32 -25.12 3.56
C THR A 316 0.37 -26.32 3.63
N PRO A 317 -0.52 -26.41 4.64
CA PRO A 317 -1.57 -27.44 4.71
C PRO A 317 -2.56 -27.35 3.56
N ASP A 318 -3.18 -28.47 3.17
CA ASP A 318 -4.10 -28.50 2.02
C ASP A 318 -5.33 -27.59 2.20
N GLU A 319 -5.77 -27.38 3.44
CA GLU A 319 -6.86 -26.48 3.79
C GLU A 319 -6.51 -24.99 3.61
N ASP A 320 -5.23 -24.65 3.74
CA ASP A 320 -4.70 -23.28 3.69
C ASP A 320 -4.10 -22.92 2.33
N LEU A 321 -3.95 -23.89 1.43
CA LEU A 321 -3.50 -23.62 0.07
C LEU A 321 -4.36 -22.54 -0.60
N GLY A 322 -5.65 -22.46 -0.26
CA GLY A 322 -6.57 -21.59 -0.98
C GLY A 322 -6.67 -21.99 -2.46
N GLY A 323 -7.53 -21.30 -3.21
CA GLY A 323 -7.72 -21.57 -4.63
C GLY A 323 -9.04 -21.02 -5.14
N PRO A 324 -9.17 -20.81 -6.47
CA PRO A 324 -10.39 -20.28 -7.05
C PRO A 324 -11.56 -21.24 -6.76
N ARG A 325 -12.48 -20.81 -5.89
CA ARG A 325 -13.75 -21.51 -5.65
C ARG A 325 -14.71 -21.13 -6.77
N ILE A 326 -14.91 -22.03 -7.73
CA ILE A 326 -15.88 -21.80 -8.80
C ILE A 326 -17.27 -22.17 -8.29
N VAL A 327 -18.14 -21.17 -8.18
CA VAL A 327 -19.56 -21.37 -7.87
C VAL A 327 -20.35 -21.46 -9.17
N LEU A 328 -20.93 -22.62 -9.46
CA LEU A 328 -21.78 -22.86 -10.63
C LEU A 328 -23.17 -23.29 -10.16
N ASN A 329 -24.20 -22.52 -10.49
CA ASN A 329 -25.60 -22.79 -10.10
C ASN A 329 -25.81 -23.01 -8.57
N GLY A 330 -24.97 -22.40 -7.73
CA GLY A 330 -25.01 -22.55 -6.27
C GLY A 330 -24.21 -23.74 -5.73
N GLU A 331 -23.59 -24.56 -6.58
CA GLU A 331 -22.63 -25.59 -6.17
C GLU A 331 -21.20 -25.07 -6.23
N VAL A 332 -20.45 -25.25 -5.15
CA VAL A 332 -19.02 -24.96 -5.08
C VAL A 332 -18.26 -26.16 -5.65
N MET A 333 -17.59 -25.98 -6.78
CA MET A 333 -16.60 -26.96 -7.22
C MET A 333 -15.28 -26.67 -6.50
N ALA A 334 -14.91 -27.53 -5.55
CA ALA A 334 -13.57 -27.51 -4.97
C ALA A 334 -12.58 -28.07 -6.00
N ILE A 335 -11.50 -27.33 -6.27
CA ILE A 335 -10.36 -27.87 -6.99
C ILE A 335 -9.60 -28.78 -6.02
N ASP A 336 -9.16 -29.95 -6.49
CA ASP A 336 -8.36 -30.87 -5.71
C ASP A 336 -7.06 -30.19 -5.24
N ALA A 337 -6.73 -30.31 -3.96
CA ALA A 337 -5.54 -29.70 -3.37
C ALA A 337 -4.26 -30.16 -4.09
N GLU A 338 -4.23 -31.42 -4.54
CA GLU A 338 -3.10 -31.95 -5.32
C GLU A 338 -2.94 -31.22 -6.67
N GLU A 339 -4.05 -30.90 -7.35
CA GLU A 339 -4.06 -30.14 -8.60
C GLU A 339 -3.59 -28.70 -8.37
N VAL A 340 -4.02 -28.06 -7.27
CA VAL A 340 -3.57 -26.71 -6.88
C VAL A 340 -2.07 -26.69 -6.59
N ARG A 341 -1.56 -27.63 -5.78
CA ARG A 341 -0.12 -27.72 -5.48
C ARG A 341 0.70 -27.94 -6.74
N LYS A 342 0.24 -28.78 -7.65
CA LYS A 342 0.92 -29.02 -8.91
C LYS A 342 0.99 -27.76 -9.76
N SER A 343 -0.13 -27.05 -9.92
CA SER A 343 -0.18 -25.78 -10.65
C SER A 343 0.77 -24.76 -10.05
N ARG A 344 0.73 -24.53 -8.73
CA ARG A 344 1.61 -23.57 -8.05
C ARG A 344 3.09 -23.94 -8.19
N ARG A 345 3.43 -25.22 -8.16
CA ARG A 345 4.81 -25.68 -8.40
C ARG A 345 5.27 -25.34 -9.81
N GLU A 346 4.44 -25.60 -10.82
CA GLU A 346 4.73 -25.23 -12.22
C GLU A 346 4.88 -23.70 -12.36
N ASP A 347 4.06 -22.91 -11.66
CA ASP A 347 4.20 -21.44 -11.64
C ASP A 347 5.53 -21.01 -11.01
N ILE A 348 5.94 -21.61 -9.89
CA ILE A 348 7.23 -21.34 -9.22
C ILE A 348 8.42 -21.69 -10.13
N GLU A 349 8.36 -22.83 -10.83
CA GLU A 349 9.40 -23.25 -11.77
C GLU A 349 9.54 -22.29 -12.95
N ASN A 350 8.42 -21.70 -13.39
CA ASN A 350 8.36 -20.75 -14.52
C ASN A 350 8.42 -19.28 -14.10
N LEU A 351 8.76 -18.97 -12.84
CA LEU A 351 8.92 -17.60 -12.37
C LEU A 351 9.86 -16.81 -13.29
N GLN A 352 9.37 -15.66 -13.71
CA GLN A 352 10.16 -14.63 -14.36
C GLN A 352 10.74 -13.71 -13.28
N PHE A 353 11.94 -13.20 -13.53
CA PHE A 353 12.65 -12.34 -12.59
C PHE A 353 12.98 -11.02 -13.26
N PHE A 354 12.95 -9.95 -12.49
CA PHE A 354 13.42 -8.64 -12.88
C PHE A 354 14.94 -8.65 -13.06
N SER A 355 15.50 -7.59 -13.66
CA SER A 355 16.95 -7.55 -13.93
C SER A 355 17.81 -7.35 -12.67
N GLU A 356 17.23 -6.76 -11.63
CA GLU A 356 17.93 -6.35 -10.42
C GLU A 356 17.01 -6.42 -9.20
N VAL A 357 17.60 -6.56 -8.02
CA VAL A 357 16.89 -6.58 -6.73
C VAL A 357 16.80 -5.14 -6.19
N PRO A 358 15.59 -4.63 -5.90
CA PRO A 358 15.38 -3.28 -5.40
C PRO A 358 16.10 -3.04 -4.07
N VAL A 359 16.69 -1.85 -3.92
CA VAL A 359 17.39 -1.45 -2.70
C VAL A 359 16.42 -1.22 -1.55
N ILE A 360 15.27 -0.62 -1.82
CA ILE A 360 14.24 -0.29 -0.83
C ILE A 360 13.21 -1.42 -0.84
N ARG A 361 12.88 -1.94 0.34
CA ARG A 361 11.88 -3.00 0.55
C ARG A 361 10.63 -2.53 1.27
N ASP A 362 10.75 -1.43 2.01
CA ASP A 362 9.61 -0.83 2.71
C ASP A 362 9.90 0.64 3.07
N LEU A 363 8.84 1.40 3.30
CA LEU A 363 8.88 2.81 3.68
C LEU A 363 7.75 3.15 4.64
N GLY A 364 8.07 3.87 5.72
CA GLY A 364 7.08 4.43 6.65
C GLY A 364 7.35 5.89 6.99
N ALA A 365 6.33 6.61 7.43
CA ALA A 365 6.39 8.00 7.86
C ALA A 365 5.87 8.17 9.29
N SER A 366 6.70 8.81 10.10
CA SER A 366 6.40 9.07 11.51
C SER A 366 5.76 10.45 11.71
N TRP A 367 5.14 10.64 12.88
CA TRP A 367 4.34 11.84 13.18
C TRP A 367 5.11 13.15 13.26
N ASN A 368 6.41 13.07 13.50
CA ASN A 368 7.34 14.20 13.51
C ASN A 368 7.96 14.47 12.13
N GLY A 369 7.56 13.73 11.09
CA GLY A 369 8.04 13.87 9.73
C GLY A 369 9.38 13.17 9.46
N MET A 370 9.77 12.17 10.26
CA MET A 370 10.85 11.29 9.84
C MET A 370 10.32 10.23 8.88
N ILE A 371 11.09 9.95 7.83
CA ILE A 371 10.88 8.88 6.85
C ILE A 371 11.80 7.72 7.23
N TRP A 372 11.23 6.54 7.40
CA TRP A 372 11.91 5.30 7.72
C TRP A 372 11.98 4.46 6.45
N VAL A 373 13.19 4.09 6.02
CA VAL A 373 13.41 3.39 4.74
C VAL A 373 14.08 2.05 5.04
N GLN A 374 13.33 0.97 4.89
CA GLN A 374 13.84 -0.38 5.03
C GLN A 374 14.63 -0.74 3.78
N ARG A 375 15.95 -0.91 3.93
CA ARG A 375 16.79 -1.43 2.85
C ARG A 375 16.64 -2.94 2.75
N ARG A 376 17.00 -3.50 1.59
CA ARG A 376 17.23 -4.93 1.43
C ARG A 376 18.41 -5.41 2.27
N GLY A 377 18.31 -6.65 2.74
CA GLY A 377 19.40 -7.36 3.39
C GLY A 377 20.31 -8.06 2.38
N GLU A 378 21.13 -8.99 2.89
CA GLU A 378 22.06 -9.77 2.07
C GLU A 378 21.37 -10.90 1.29
N GLU A 379 20.34 -11.50 1.89
CA GLU A 379 19.52 -12.53 1.25
C GLU A 379 18.36 -11.91 0.45
N PRO A 380 17.88 -12.57 -0.61
CA PRO A 380 16.86 -12.04 -1.54
C PRO A 380 15.63 -11.40 -0.92
N ASP A 381 15.14 -12.00 0.16
CA ASP A 381 13.92 -11.62 0.86
C ASP A 381 14.17 -11.05 2.25
N SER A 382 15.44 -10.97 2.66
CA SER A 382 15.79 -10.46 3.98
C SER A 382 15.70 -8.95 4.05
N ASP A 383 15.32 -8.48 5.23
CA ASP A 383 15.37 -7.06 5.55
C ASP A 383 16.77 -6.67 6.01
N GLY A 384 17.21 -5.51 5.52
CA GLY A 384 18.49 -4.90 5.84
C GLY A 384 18.38 -3.82 6.92
N PRO A 385 19.33 -2.88 6.96
CA PRO A 385 19.22 -1.73 7.86
C PRO A 385 18.03 -0.82 7.52
N ILE A 386 17.51 -0.13 8.53
CA ILE A 386 16.49 0.90 8.36
C ILE A 386 17.14 2.26 8.44
N ASP A 387 17.02 3.07 7.39
CA ASP A 387 17.51 4.44 7.40
C ASP A 387 16.42 5.38 7.90
N VAL A 388 16.82 6.38 8.68
CA VAL A 388 15.93 7.45 9.14
C VAL A 388 16.35 8.77 8.52
N LEU A 389 15.43 9.38 7.80
CA LEU A 389 15.60 10.64 7.07
C LEU A 389 14.58 11.65 7.59
N ASP A 390 14.85 12.95 7.50
CA ASP A 390 13.80 13.96 7.66
C ASP A 390 13.29 14.49 6.31
N MET A 391 12.12 15.13 6.33
CA MET A 391 11.53 15.74 5.13
C MET A 391 12.45 16.76 4.46
N ALA A 392 13.40 17.36 5.20
CA ALA A 392 14.35 18.34 4.69
C ALA A 392 15.50 17.70 3.89
N GLY A 393 15.60 16.37 3.88
CA GLY A 393 16.69 15.64 3.23
C GLY A 393 17.95 15.51 4.09
N ARG A 394 17.81 15.53 5.41
CA ARG A 394 18.90 15.17 6.33
C ARG A 394 18.83 13.70 6.67
N TYR A 395 19.97 13.02 6.55
CA TYR A 395 20.15 11.66 7.05
C TYR A 395 20.39 11.69 8.57
N VAL A 396 19.47 11.12 9.34
CA VAL A 396 19.58 10.98 10.80
C VAL A 396 20.43 9.79 11.15
N GLY A 397 20.37 8.68 10.43
CA GLY A 397 21.18 7.50 10.72
C GLY A 397 20.48 6.23 10.29
N SER A 398 21.02 5.09 10.70
CA SER A 398 20.42 3.78 10.40
C SER A 398 20.34 2.91 11.64
N TYR A 399 19.24 2.18 11.79
CA TYR A 399 19.17 1.02 12.66
C TYR A 399 19.72 -0.20 11.93
N ARG A 400 20.36 -1.11 12.66
CA ARG A 400 20.81 -2.39 12.10
C ARG A 400 19.59 -3.28 11.83
N ALA A 401 19.72 -4.18 10.86
CA ALA A 401 18.67 -5.13 10.46
C ALA A 401 18.13 -5.97 11.62
N ASP A 402 18.99 -6.34 12.56
CA ASP A 402 18.69 -7.15 13.73
C ASP A 402 18.20 -6.33 14.94
N ALA A 403 18.24 -5.00 14.86
CA ALA A 403 17.93 -4.12 15.97
C ALA A 403 16.43 -3.81 16.07
N THR A 404 15.74 -3.64 14.93
CA THR A 404 14.30 -3.36 14.86
C THR A 404 13.79 -3.55 13.43
N GLY A 405 12.47 -3.65 13.26
CA GLY A 405 11.78 -3.60 11.97
C GLY A 405 11.09 -2.25 11.76
N ILE A 406 10.48 -2.03 10.59
CA ILE A 406 9.53 -0.93 10.41
C ILE A 406 8.33 -1.16 11.34
N PRO A 407 7.93 -0.19 12.17
CA PRO A 407 6.73 -0.29 12.98
C PRO A 407 5.46 -0.47 12.14
N ASP A 408 4.54 -1.32 12.60
CA ASP A 408 3.20 -1.49 12.00
C ASP A 408 2.35 -0.22 12.13
N ALA A 409 2.65 0.64 13.09
CA ALA A 409 2.13 2.00 13.16
C ALA A 409 3.08 2.97 13.84
N PHE A 410 3.09 4.20 13.34
CA PHE A 410 3.68 5.34 14.02
C PHE A 410 2.59 6.15 14.74
N GLY A 411 2.91 6.67 15.92
CA GLY A 411 2.04 7.49 16.75
C GLY A 411 2.70 8.81 17.18
N PRO A 412 1.94 9.68 17.87
CA PRO A 412 2.47 10.95 18.39
C PRO A 412 3.54 10.72 19.45
N ASP A 413 4.35 11.74 19.71
CA ASP A 413 5.41 11.74 20.74
C ASP A 413 6.42 10.58 20.62
N GLY A 414 6.64 10.07 19.40
CA GLY A 414 7.58 8.99 19.12
C GLY A 414 7.05 7.60 19.50
N LEU A 415 5.74 7.44 19.67
CA LEU A 415 5.12 6.13 19.82
C LEU A 415 5.24 5.31 18.54
N VAL A 416 5.48 4.02 18.69
CA VAL A 416 5.48 3.02 17.62
C VAL A 416 4.80 1.75 18.13
N ALA A 417 4.06 1.07 17.26
CA ALA A 417 3.41 -0.20 17.57
C ALA A 417 3.97 -1.32 16.69
N PHE A 418 4.08 -2.51 17.27
CA PHE A 418 4.47 -3.74 16.59
C PHE A 418 3.43 -4.83 16.85
N ILE A 419 2.98 -5.51 15.80
CA ILE A 419 2.18 -6.73 15.87
C ILE A 419 3.17 -7.90 15.91
N GLU A 420 3.37 -8.45 17.10
CA GLU A 420 4.30 -9.55 17.36
C GLU A 420 3.51 -10.84 17.60
N ARG A 421 4.11 -12.01 17.33
CA ARG A 421 3.59 -13.31 17.79
C ARG A 421 4.46 -13.88 18.89
N ASP A 422 3.85 -14.38 19.95
CA ASP A 422 4.58 -15.07 21.02
C ASP A 422 4.99 -16.51 20.63
N GLU A 423 5.65 -17.23 21.54
CA GLU A 423 6.10 -18.61 21.31
C GLU A 423 4.97 -19.60 21.02
N LEU A 424 3.74 -19.25 21.36
CA LEU A 424 2.53 -20.05 21.12
C LEU A 424 1.79 -19.61 19.85
N GLY A 425 2.31 -18.63 19.12
CA GLY A 425 1.73 -18.07 17.90
C GLY A 425 0.65 -17.02 18.14
N VAL A 426 0.48 -16.57 19.39
CA VAL A 426 -0.56 -15.61 19.80
C VAL A 426 -0.13 -14.22 19.39
N GLN A 427 -1.01 -13.49 18.70
CA GLN A 427 -0.74 -12.09 18.38
C GLN A 427 -0.79 -11.23 19.64
N THR A 428 0.22 -10.37 19.75
CA THR A 428 0.33 -9.33 20.77
C THR A 428 0.64 -8.02 20.07
N VAL A 429 0.15 -6.91 20.61
CA VAL A 429 0.54 -5.58 20.15
C VAL A 429 1.43 -4.95 21.21
N VAL A 430 2.61 -4.52 20.79
CA VAL A 430 3.62 -3.91 21.66
C VAL A 430 3.80 -2.48 21.28
N VAL A 431 3.49 -1.58 22.21
CA VAL A 431 3.72 -0.16 22.03
C VAL A 431 5.03 0.20 22.68
N LYS A 432 5.92 0.80 21.89
CA LYS A 432 7.23 1.27 22.32
C LYS A 432 7.37 2.76 22.02
N ARG A 433 8.38 3.40 22.61
CA ARG A 433 8.75 4.79 22.34
C ARG A 433 10.17 4.87 21.80
N VAL A 434 10.32 5.56 20.68
CA VAL A 434 11.60 5.77 20.01
C VAL A 434 12.42 6.84 20.76
N PRO A 435 13.77 6.72 20.83
CA PRO A 435 14.64 7.72 21.45
C PRO A 435 14.45 9.14 20.91
N LEU A 436 14.62 10.14 21.78
CA LEU A 436 14.44 11.57 21.45
C LEU A 436 15.30 12.10 20.30
N GLU A 437 16.41 11.43 19.97
CA GLU A 437 17.26 11.82 18.84
C GLU A 437 16.59 11.60 17.47
N VAL A 438 15.54 10.77 17.46
CA VAL A 438 14.74 10.38 16.29
C VAL A 438 13.29 10.87 16.44
N ASN A 439 12.93 11.44 17.60
CA ASN A 439 11.63 12.04 17.91
C ASN A 439 11.59 13.55 17.59
#